data_AF-A0A2T6FRI5-F1
#
_entry.id   AF-A0A2T6FRI5-F1
#
_cell.length_a   1.000
_cell.length_b   1.000
_cell.length_c   1.000
_cell.angle_alpha   90.00
_cell.angle_beta   90.00
_cell.angle_gamma   90.00
#
_symmetry.space_group_name_H-M   'P 1'
#
loop_
_entity.id
_entity.type
_entity.pdbx_description
1 polymer ?
#
loop_
_entity_poly.entity_id
_entity_poly.type
_entity_poly.pdbx_seq_one_letter_code
_entity_poly.pdbx_strand_id
1 'polypeptide(L)' 'MTIAEFTSQFEELLMLGKGQLTPDFVLKDSMNWDSMAIIETISLIDDHLDIEISTERLIGCKTFGDILNLLRDKLN' A
#
# COMPACT_ATOMS: atom_id res chain seq x y z
N MET A 1 -0.83 10.91 -8.02
CA MET A 1 0.10 9.76 -8.03
C MET A 1 -0.46 8.69 -8.96
N THR A 2 0.39 8.03 -9.74
CA THR A 2 0.04 6.90 -10.61
C THR A 2 0.15 5.58 -9.86
N ILE A 3 -0.48 4.52 -10.39
CA ILE A 3 -0.35 3.15 -9.83
C ILE A 3 1.13 2.72 -9.76
N ALA A 4 1.92 3.05 -10.78
CA ALA A 4 3.33 2.69 -10.83
C ALA A 4 4.16 3.41 -9.75
N GLU A 5 3.90 4.69 -9.52
CA GLU A 5 4.56 5.48 -8.45
C GLU A 5 4.20 4.94 -7.07
N PHE A 6 2.91 4.66 -6.83
CA PHE A 6 2.48 4.08 -5.56
C PHE A 6 3.11 2.70 -5.31
N THR A 7 3.14 1.85 -6.33
CA THR A 7 3.76 0.52 -6.25
C THR A 7 5.25 0.65 -5.90
N SER A 8 5.97 1.57 -6.53
CA SER A 8 7.40 1.78 -6.25
C SER A 8 7.63 2.25 -4.81
N GLN A 9 6.83 3.20 -4.32
CA GLN A 9 6.97 3.68 -2.93
C GLN A 9 6.58 2.60 -1.92
N PHE A 10 5.57 1.78 -2.23
CA PHE A 10 5.18 0.67 -1.36
C PHE A 10 6.22 -0.46 -1.36
N GLU A 11 6.89 -0.71 -2.49
CA GLU A 11 8.04 -1.61 -2.56
C GLU A 11 9.18 -1.13 -1.65
N GLU A 12 9.50 0.17 -1.70
CA GLU A 12 10.52 0.78 -0.84
C GLU A 12 10.16 0.67 0.65
N LEU A 13 8.90 0.98 0.99
CA LEU A 13 8.35 0.86 2.35
C LEU A 13 8.49 -0.57 2.89
N LEU A 14 8.17 -1.56 2.07
CA LEU A 14 8.30 -2.97 2.44
C LEU A 14 9.71 -3.53 2.26
N MET A 15 10.70 -2.71 1.91
CA MET A 15 12.08 -3.13 1.60
C MET A 15 12.13 -4.27 0.57
N LEU A 16 11.22 -4.24 -0.40
CA LEU A 16 11.14 -5.19 -1.51
C LEU A 16 12.01 -4.72 -2.69
N GLY A 17 12.45 -5.66 -3.50
CA GLY A 17 13.10 -5.35 -4.77
C GLY A 17 12.10 -4.79 -5.78
N LYS A 18 12.57 -3.91 -6.67
CA LYS A 18 11.74 -3.36 -7.75
C LYS A 18 11.10 -4.46 -8.59
N GLY A 19 9.78 -4.41 -8.75
CA GLY A 19 8.99 -5.38 -9.50
C GLY A 19 8.68 -6.67 -8.74
N GLN A 20 8.93 -6.74 -7.43
CA GLN A 20 8.53 -7.88 -6.59
C GLN A 20 7.09 -7.76 -6.07
N LEU A 21 6.54 -6.54 -6.06
CA LEU A 21 5.18 -6.29 -5.60
C LEU A 21 4.20 -6.46 -6.77
N THR A 22 3.32 -7.43 -6.63
CA THR A 22 2.24 -7.70 -7.59
C THR A 22 0.89 -7.53 -6.90
N PRO A 23 -0.22 -7.36 -7.65
CA PRO A 23 -1.55 -7.28 -7.05
C PRO A 23 -1.90 -8.50 -6.18
N ASP A 24 -1.38 -9.68 -6.50
CA ASP A 24 -1.62 -10.92 -5.76
C ASP A 24 -0.69 -11.09 -4.53
N PHE A 25 0.21 -10.13 -4.30
CA PHE A 25 1.15 -10.17 -3.18
C PHE A 25 0.39 -10.15 -1.84
N VAL A 26 0.58 -11.19 -1.03
CA VAL A 26 -0.05 -11.32 0.29
C VAL A 26 0.71 -10.48 1.31
N LEU A 27 0.05 -9.46 1.86
CA LEU A 27 0.67 -8.51 2.78
C LEU A 27 1.20 -9.20 4.05
N LYS A 28 0.44 -10.16 4.58
CA LYS A 28 0.83 -10.92 5.78
C LYS A 28 2.05 -11.83 5.61
N ASP A 29 2.41 -12.16 4.37
CA ASP A 29 3.60 -12.96 4.09
C ASP A 29 4.86 -12.08 4.09
N SER A 30 4.70 -10.76 3.97
CA SER A 30 5.80 -9.81 4.15
C SER A 30 6.14 -9.64 5.63
N MET A 31 7.39 -9.94 5.98
CA MET A 31 7.91 -9.67 7.33
C MET A 31 7.90 -8.17 7.67
N ASN A 32 7.92 -7.31 6.65
CA ASN A 32 7.98 -5.86 6.79
C ASN A 32 6.57 -5.23 6.83
N TRP A 33 5.50 -6.01 6.71
CA TRP A 33 4.14 -5.52 6.90
C TRP A 33 3.75 -5.60 8.38
N ASP A 34 4.20 -4.61 9.15
CA ASP A 34 3.91 -4.45 10.58
C ASP A 34 3.10 -3.16 10.86
N SER A 35 2.91 -2.85 12.15
CA SER A 35 2.19 -1.64 12.57
C SER A 35 2.83 -0.35 12.08
N MET A 36 4.15 -0.31 11.91
CA MET A 36 4.86 0.87 11.41
C MET A 36 4.60 1.04 9.92
N ALA A 37 4.73 -0.03 9.13
CA ALA A 37 4.42 -0.04 7.70
C ALA A 37 2.96 0.37 7.42
N ILE A 38 2.03 -0.04 8.28
CA ILE A 38 0.63 0.39 8.24
C ILE A 38 0.50 1.90 8.42
N ILE A 39 1.17 2.48 9.43
CA ILE A 39 1.13 3.93 9.68
C ILE A 39 1.76 4.69 8.51
N GLU A 40 2.92 4.25 8.04
CA GLU A 40 3.61 4.86 6.90
C GLU A 40 2.77 4.81 5.62
N THR A 41 2.06 3.70 5.39
CA THR A 41 1.14 3.57 4.26
C THR A 41 -0.03 4.56 4.37
N ILE A 42 -0.59 4.74 5.56
CA ILE A 42 -1.65 5.72 5.79
C ILE A 42 -1.14 7.13 5.48
N SER A 43 0.02 7.50 6.01
CA SER A 43 0.63 8.81 5.73
C SER A 43 0.90 9.01 4.23
N LEU A 44 1.45 8.00 3.55
CA LEU A 44 1.68 8.04 2.10
C LEU A 44 0.40 8.31 1.31
N ILE A 45 -0.70 7.68 1.71
CA ILE A 45 -2.00 7.83 1.07
C ILE A 45 -2.60 9.21 1.36
N ASP A 46 -2.56 9.64 2.62
CA ASP A 46 -3.08 10.93 3.07
C ASP A 46 -2.35 12.08 2.34
N ASP A 47 -1.02 12.08 2.36
CA ASP A 47 -0.17 13.13 1.80
C ASP A 47 -0.31 13.28 0.27
N HIS A 48 -0.49 12.16 -0.46
CA HIS A 48 -0.49 12.17 -1.93
C HIS A 48 -1.86 12.10 -2.58
N LEU A 49 -2.87 11.58 -1.88
CA LEU A 49 -4.20 11.32 -2.46
C LEU A 49 -5.32 12.09 -1.74
N ASP A 50 -5.03 12.75 -0.61
CA ASP A 50 -6.01 13.46 0.22
C ASP A 50 -7.18 12.53 0.59
N ILE A 51 -6.83 11.30 1.01
CA ILE A 51 -7.77 10.25 1.41
C ILE A 51 -7.45 9.85 2.85
N GLU A 52 -8.43 10.01 3.72
CA GLU A 52 -8.38 9.44 5.05
C GLU A 52 -8.76 7.95 5.00
N ILE A 53 -7.80 7.05 5.23
CA ILE A 53 -8.02 5.61 5.38
C ILE A 53 -7.82 5.23 6.85
N SER A 54 -8.85 4.61 7.43
CA SER A 54 -8.74 4.07 8.79
C SER A 54 -7.80 2.85 8.83
N THR A 55 -7.07 2.71 9.93
CA THR A 55 -6.17 1.58 10.18
C THR A 55 -6.89 0.23 10.03
N GLU A 56 -8.15 0.14 10.47
CA GLU A 56 -8.98 -1.05 10.38
C GLU A 56 -9.23 -1.47 8.92
N ARG A 57 -9.47 -0.50 8.04
CA ARG A 57 -9.70 -0.74 6.62
C ARG A 57 -8.43 -1.24 5.92
N LEU A 58 -7.28 -0.70 6.30
CA LEU A 58 -5.99 -1.13 5.77
C LEU A 58 -5.58 -2.52 6.28
N ILE A 59 -5.77 -2.80 7.58
CA ILE A 59 -5.56 -4.14 8.18
C ILE A 59 -6.48 -5.19 7.54
N GLY A 60 -7.68 -4.78 7.11
CA GLY A 60 -8.62 -5.64 6.39
C GLY A 60 -8.14 -6.07 5.00
N CYS A 61 -7.15 -5.38 4.41
CA CYS A 61 -6.57 -5.74 3.12
C CYS A 61 -5.70 -7.00 3.28
N LYS A 62 -5.90 -7.97 2.41
CA LYS A 62 -5.13 -9.23 2.41
C LYS A 62 -3.98 -9.15 1.43
N THR A 63 -4.22 -8.50 0.30
CA THR A 63 -3.28 -8.39 -0.81
C THR A 63 -2.98 -6.93 -1.14
N PHE A 64 -1.88 -6.69 -1.85
CA PHE A 64 -1.60 -5.37 -2.39
C PHE A 64 -2.68 -4.89 -3.38
N GLY A 65 -3.29 -5.82 -4.13
CA GLY A 65 -4.43 -5.54 -5.00
C GLY A 65 -5.64 -4.99 -4.24
N ASP A 66 -5.87 -5.41 -2.99
CA ASP A 66 -6.92 -4.83 -2.16
C ASP A 66 -6.66 -3.34 -1.87
N ILE A 67 -5.40 -2.98 -1.58
CA ILE A 67 -4.98 -1.58 -1.39
C ILE A 67 -5.16 -0.79 -2.69
N LEU A 68 -4.71 -1.32 -3.82
CA LEU A 68 -4.91 -0.67 -5.12
C LEU A 68 -6.40 -0.44 -5.43
N ASN A 69 -7.26 -1.40 -5.08
CA ASN A 69 -8.70 -1.26 -5.24
C ASN A 69 -9.29 -0.17 -4.33
N LEU A 70 -8.78 -0.01 -3.10
CA LEU A 70 -9.18 1.09 -2.22
C LEU A 70 -8.84 2.47 -2.81
N LEU A 71 -7.76 2.54 -3.57
CA LEU A 71 -7.21 3.77 -4.14
C LEU A 71 -7.60 3.99 -5.61
N ARG A 72 -8.35 3.05 -6.21
CA ARG A 72 -8.61 3.00 -7.65
C ARG A 72 -9.20 4.29 -8.22
N ASP A 73 -10.09 4.94 -7.49
CA ASP A 73 -10.76 6.18 -7.94
C ASP A 73 -9.85 7.41 -7.83
N LYS A 74 -8.65 7.27 -7.27
CA LYS A 74 -7.73 8.35 -6.91
C LYS A 74 -6.34 8.18 -7.54
N LEU A 75 -6.00 6.96 -7.95
CA LEU A 75 -4.82 6.66 -8.76
C LEU A 75 -5.16 6.87 -10.24
N ASN A 76 -4.29 7.61 -10.94
CA ASN A 76 -4.38 7.85 -12.38
C ASN A 76 -3.57 6.82 -13.18
#